data_AF-A0A953UL81-F1
#
_entry.id   AF-A0A953UL81-F1
#
_cell.length_a   1.000
_cell.length_b   1.000
_cell.length_c   1.000
_cell.angle_alpha   90.00
_cell.angle_beta   90.00
_cell.angle_gamma   90.00
#
_symmetry.space_group_name_H-M   'P 1'
#
loop_
_entity.id
_entity.type
_entity.pdbx_description
1 polymer ?
#
loop_
_entity_poly.entity_id
_entity_poly.type
_entity_poly.pdbx_seq_one_letter_code
_entity_poly.pdbx_strand_id
1 'polypeptide(L)'
;MKTGLQLRSLRVTGKAKEPAELAFGPGLNVVSGASSTGKSYILQCIDFACGAGTRPKVIDESVGYETVELELQDATGNRHKLERSLKGGDARHFVSDGNGWKAAQAPTLSAKHSATDPETISGFLLQLSSLWGNKVRTNSAGNLISLSFRDVAHLVFVDEKRIIEDRSPIFSGQNSLEPKEASVFNLFLTGVDDSSVIAHETRKESQQKKKAQLELLDRMIGRTEEQLSKADKELSTVPERKKRVEEAIATRTEVITFNQNEIASQQQLRQSAWNTVQQVSARRNATQQLKTRFNVLEQHYNNDLARLKAIIETDHYFSQLREVRCPLCGAAVEDHDSSFHPSDESGDLKSLRVACKEEVRKIQALLRDLLGTTSQLDGELSSLEKQHQEQLSLFQDASAVIERELAAARETAPERAHGTYGTSRRAGLRRDVTGKTSDATTGAG
;
A
#
# COMPACT_ATOMS: atom_id res chain seq x y z
N MET A 1 -54.63 -43.37 0.01
CA MET A 1 -53.17 -43.65 -0.02
C MET A 1 -52.47 -42.36 0.37
N LYS A 2 -51.52 -42.33 1.30
CA LYS A 2 -50.89 -41.04 1.70
C LYS A 2 -49.87 -40.54 0.67
N THR A 3 -49.24 -41.44 -0.09
CA THR A 3 -48.39 -41.17 -1.27
C THR A 3 -48.33 -42.45 -2.12
N GLY A 4 -48.06 -42.36 -3.43
CA GLY A 4 -47.87 -43.54 -4.30
C GLY A 4 -48.49 -43.44 -5.69
N LEU A 5 -48.13 -44.40 -6.54
CA LEU A 5 -48.55 -44.52 -7.94
C LEU A 5 -49.22 -45.87 -8.20
N GLN A 6 -50.25 -45.88 -9.06
CA GLN A 6 -50.97 -47.07 -9.46
C GLN A 6 -50.99 -47.20 -11.00
N LEU A 7 -50.62 -48.37 -11.53
CA LEU A 7 -50.78 -48.66 -12.96
C LEU A 7 -52.26 -48.82 -13.30
N ARG A 8 -52.71 -48.19 -14.39
CA ARG A 8 -54.10 -48.24 -14.88
C ARG A 8 -54.25 -48.91 -16.23
N SER A 9 -53.37 -48.61 -17.18
CA SER A 9 -53.31 -49.33 -18.44
C SER A 9 -51.91 -49.27 -19.04
N LEU A 10 -51.58 -50.29 -19.82
CA LEU A 10 -50.43 -50.33 -20.70
C LEU A 10 -50.94 -50.55 -22.11
N ARG A 11 -50.59 -49.66 -23.04
CA ARG A 11 -51.00 -49.75 -24.44
C ARG A 11 -49.78 -49.62 -25.35
N VAL A 12 -49.73 -50.42 -26.41
CA VAL A 12 -48.74 -50.32 -27.49
C VAL A 12 -49.44 -50.03 -28.81
N THR A 13 -48.93 -49.04 -29.54
CA THR A 13 -49.56 -48.52 -30.77
C THR A 13 -48.53 -48.45 -31.90
N GLY A 14 -48.99 -48.60 -33.15
CA GLY A 14 -48.15 -48.50 -34.33
C GLY A 14 -48.97 -48.28 -35.59
N LYS A 15 -48.42 -47.57 -36.58
CA LYS A 15 -49.17 -47.21 -37.80
C LYS A 15 -49.61 -48.41 -38.64
N ALA A 16 -48.91 -49.54 -38.50
CA ALA A 16 -49.11 -50.75 -39.30
C ALA A 16 -49.77 -51.89 -38.50
N LYS A 17 -50.28 -51.63 -37.28
CA LYS A 17 -50.80 -52.67 -36.40
C LYS A 17 -51.88 -52.15 -35.44
N GLU A 18 -52.90 -52.95 -35.20
CA GLU A 18 -53.95 -52.64 -34.24
C GLU A 18 -53.38 -52.45 -32.82
N PRO A 19 -53.81 -51.40 -32.08
CA PRO A 19 -53.38 -51.18 -30.70
C PRO A 19 -53.64 -52.39 -29.80
N ALA A 20 -52.61 -52.83 -29.07
CA ALA A 20 -52.80 -53.80 -27.99
C ALA A 20 -52.83 -53.07 -26.65
N GLU A 21 -53.78 -53.42 -25.80
CA GLU A 21 -54.00 -52.77 -24.51
C GLU A 21 -54.20 -53.81 -23.39
N LEU A 22 -53.62 -53.50 -22.24
CA LEU A 22 -53.76 -54.26 -21.01
C LEU A 22 -54.22 -53.31 -19.89
N ALA A 23 -55.42 -53.52 -19.37
CA ALA A 23 -55.97 -52.73 -18.27
C ALA A 23 -55.63 -53.36 -16.90
N PHE A 24 -55.33 -52.51 -15.92
CA PHE A 24 -55.02 -52.91 -14.55
C PHE A 24 -56.08 -52.39 -13.57
N GLY A 25 -56.60 -53.30 -12.75
CA GLY A 25 -57.51 -53.00 -11.65
C GLY A 25 -56.77 -52.63 -10.35
N PRO A 26 -57.49 -52.15 -9.33
CA PRO A 26 -56.94 -52.05 -7.97
C PRO A 26 -56.65 -53.42 -7.37
N GLY A 27 -55.58 -53.51 -6.57
CA GLY A 27 -55.18 -54.74 -5.89
C GLY A 27 -54.29 -55.65 -6.76
N LEU A 28 -54.45 -56.95 -6.59
CA LEU A 28 -53.63 -57.97 -7.26
C LEU A 28 -54.14 -58.22 -8.68
N ASN A 29 -53.27 -58.00 -9.67
CA ASN A 29 -53.55 -58.31 -11.07
C ASN A 29 -52.66 -59.49 -11.49
N VAL A 30 -53.27 -60.58 -11.97
CA VAL A 30 -52.55 -61.77 -12.44
C VAL A 30 -52.71 -61.90 -13.94
N VAL A 31 -51.60 -61.82 -14.68
CA VAL A 31 -51.56 -62.01 -16.13
C VAL A 31 -51.08 -63.43 -16.43
N SER A 32 -51.97 -64.28 -16.93
CA SER A 32 -51.68 -65.68 -17.28
C SER A 32 -51.68 -65.90 -18.78
N GLY A 33 -50.89 -66.86 -19.25
CA GLY A 33 -50.75 -67.20 -20.67
C GLY A 33 -49.67 -68.26 -20.89
N ALA A 34 -49.68 -68.93 -22.04
CA ALA A 34 -48.70 -69.96 -22.38
C ALA A 34 -47.24 -69.44 -22.35
N SER A 35 -46.25 -70.30 -22.11
CA SER A 35 -44.85 -69.88 -22.08
C SER A 35 -44.44 -69.18 -23.40
N SER A 36 -43.61 -68.15 -23.29
CA SER A 36 -43.11 -67.35 -24.43
C SER A 36 -44.12 -66.44 -25.16
N THR A 37 -45.33 -66.23 -24.63
CA THR A 37 -46.35 -65.35 -25.25
C THR A 37 -46.23 -63.86 -24.88
N GLY A 38 -45.03 -63.34 -24.63
CA GLY A 38 -44.82 -61.91 -24.34
C GLY A 38 -45.15 -61.43 -22.91
N LYS A 39 -45.33 -62.33 -21.93
CA LYS A 39 -45.53 -61.92 -20.52
C LYS A 39 -44.37 -61.08 -19.97
N SER A 40 -43.13 -61.49 -20.22
CA SER A 40 -41.94 -60.72 -19.83
C SER A 40 -41.81 -59.41 -20.62
N TYR A 41 -42.38 -59.34 -21.83
CA TYR A 41 -42.40 -58.14 -22.67
C TYR A 41 -43.27 -57.04 -22.06
N ILE A 42 -44.38 -57.40 -21.40
CA ILE A 42 -45.24 -56.45 -20.65
C ILE A 42 -44.42 -55.71 -19.58
N LEU A 43 -43.68 -56.45 -18.74
CA LEU A 43 -42.85 -55.85 -17.69
C LEU A 43 -41.76 -54.95 -18.29
N GLN A 44 -41.14 -55.36 -19.39
CA GLN A 44 -40.15 -54.54 -20.11
C GLN A 44 -40.75 -53.25 -20.67
N CYS A 45 -41.98 -53.30 -21.18
CA CYS A 45 -42.67 -52.11 -21.69
C CYS A 45 -43.01 -51.13 -20.56
N ILE A 46 -43.45 -51.63 -19.40
CA ILE A 46 -43.69 -50.80 -18.22
C ILE A 46 -42.39 -50.16 -17.74
N ASP A 47 -41.33 -50.95 -17.59
CA ASP A 47 -40.02 -50.44 -17.14
C ASP A 47 -39.46 -49.38 -18.10
N PHE A 48 -39.59 -49.61 -19.41
CA PHE A 48 -39.20 -48.68 -20.46
C PHE A 48 -40.04 -47.40 -20.45
N ALA A 49 -41.36 -47.48 -20.30
CA ALA A 49 -42.22 -46.31 -20.19
C ALA A 49 -41.87 -45.46 -18.95
N CYS A 50 -41.45 -46.12 -17.86
CA CYS A 50 -40.98 -45.44 -16.65
C CYS A 50 -39.56 -44.84 -16.77
N GLY A 51 -38.88 -44.97 -17.91
CA GLY A 51 -37.57 -44.35 -18.16
C GLY A 51 -36.37 -45.29 -18.21
N ALA A 52 -36.55 -46.61 -18.37
CA ALA A 52 -35.41 -47.49 -18.64
C ALA A 52 -34.70 -47.10 -19.96
N GLY A 53 -33.37 -47.21 -19.98
CA GLY A 53 -32.58 -46.98 -21.19
C GLY A 53 -32.61 -48.16 -22.16
N THR A 54 -32.75 -49.38 -21.61
CA THR A 54 -32.86 -50.61 -22.39
C THR A 54 -34.24 -50.74 -23.00
N ARG A 55 -34.32 -50.92 -24.32
CA ARG A 55 -35.59 -51.11 -25.02
C ARG A 55 -36.14 -52.53 -24.75
N PRO A 56 -37.48 -52.70 -24.75
CA PRO A 56 -38.08 -54.02 -24.71
C PRO A 56 -37.55 -54.90 -25.85
N LYS A 57 -37.38 -56.19 -25.59
CA LYS A 57 -36.91 -57.14 -26.61
C LYS A 57 -37.94 -57.23 -27.74
N VAL A 58 -37.45 -57.30 -28.98
CA VAL A 58 -38.32 -57.56 -30.13
C VAL A 58 -38.74 -59.03 -30.07
N ILE A 59 -40.06 -59.25 -30.05
CA ILE A 59 -40.72 -60.54 -30.20
C ILE A 59 -41.52 -60.49 -31.50
N ASP A 60 -41.87 -61.63 -32.07
CA ASP A 60 -42.59 -61.69 -33.34
C ASP A 60 -43.91 -60.89 -33.26
N GLU A 61 -44.58 -60.94 -32.10
CA GLU A 61 -45.80 -60.19 -31.83
C GLU A 61 -45.58 -58.70 -31.56
N SER A 62 -44.35 -58.21 -31.37
CA SER A 62 -44.08 -56.78 -31.16
C SER A 62 -43.69 -56.03 -32.43
N VAL A 63 -43.39 -56.75 -33.52
CA VAL A 63 -43.13 -56.16 -34.84
C VAL A 63 -44.34 -55.35 -35.30
N GLY A 64 -44.09 -54.08 -35.65
CA GLY A 64 -45.10 -53.13 -36.12
C GLY A 64 -45.56 -52.10 -35.08
N TYR A 65 -45.25 -52.30 -33.78
CA TYR A 65 -45.49 -51.29 -32.76
C TYR A 65 -44.38 -50.24 -32.71
N GLU A 66 -44.76 -48.97 -32.50
CA GLU A 66 -43.86 -47.81 -32.53
C GLU A 66 -43.82 -47.03 -31.21
N THR A 67 -44.89 -47.08 -30.42
CA THR A 67 -45.08 -46.26 -29.22
C THR A 67 -45.63 -47.11 -28.07
N VAL A 68 -45.15 -46.84 -26.86
CA VAL A 68 -45.73 -47.33 -25.61
C VAL A 68 -46.41 -46.19 -24.86
N GLU A 69 -47.61 -46.47 -24.36
CA GLU A 69 -48.44 -45.58 -23.56
C GLU A 69 -48.67 -46.26 -22.20
N LEU A 70 -48.29 -45.58 -21.13
CA LEU A 70 -48.50 -46.04 -19.76
C LEU A 70 -49.39 -45.06 -19.02
N GLU A 71 -50.53 -45.53 -18.53
CA GLU A 71 -51.43 -44.76 -17.68
C GLU A 71 -51.19 -45.07 -16.21
N LEU A 72 -51.04 -44.01 -15.43
CA LEU A 72 -50.80 -44.01 -14.00
C LEU A 72 -51.89 -43.21 -13.30
N GLN A 73 -52.20 -43.58 -12.06
CA GLN A 73 -53.01 -42.76 -11.17
C GLN A 73 -52.20 -42.38 -9.93
N ASP A 74 -52.26 -41.11 -9.56
CA ASP A 74 -51.65 -40.60 -8.33
C ASP A 74 -52.55 -40.84 -7.09
N ALA A 75 -51.99 -40.60 -5.90
CA ALA A 75 -52.73 -40.74 -4.65
C ALA A 75 -53.92 -39.76 -4.49
N THR A 76 -53.98 -38.70 -5.30
CA THR A 76 -55.07 -37.70 -5.30
C THR A 76 -56.20 -38.04 -6.27
N GLY A 77 -56.01 -39.05 -7.11
CA GLY A 77 -56.99 -39.55 -8.08
C GLY A 77 -56.77 -39.07 -9.51
N ASN A 78 -55.80 -38.19 -9.78
CA ASN A 78 -55.51 -37.70 -11.13
C ASN A 78 -54.90 -38.81 -11.99
N ARG A 79 -55.25 -38.82 -13.29
CA ARG A 79 -54.68 -39.75 -14.26
C ARG A 79 -53.57 -39.07 -15.05
N HIS A 80 -52.47 -39.77 -15.20
CA HIS A 80 -51.31 -39.35 -15.97
C HIS A 80 -51.03 -40.38 -17.07
N LYS A 81 -50.74 -39.92 -18.28
CA LYS A 81 -50.32 -40.78 -19.38
C LYS A 81 -48.92 -40.39 -19.83
N LEU A 82 -48.03 -41.37 -19.82
CA LEU A 82 -46.69 -41.28 -20.36
C LEU A 82 -46.67 -41.96 -21.73
N GLU A 83 -46.37 -41.19 -22.76
CA GLU A 83 -46.26 -41.71 -24.12
C GLU A 83 -44.81 -41.62 -24.59
N ARG A 84 -44.20 -42.76 -24.94
CA ARG A 84 -42.79 -42.85 -25.32
C ARG A 84 -42.60 -43.69 -26.57
N SER A 85 -41.76 -43.22 -27.50
CA SER A 85 -41.42 -44.03 -28.69
C SER A 85 -40.56 -45.24 -28.31
N LEU A 86 -40.88 -46.42 -28.84
CA LEU A 86 -40.06 -47.63 -28.73
C LEU A 86 -38.69 -47.47 -29.43
N LYS A 87 -38.52 -46.45 -30.27
CA LYS A 87 -37.22 -46.03 -30.82
C LYS A 87 -36.38 -45.22 -29.84
N GLY A 88 -36.86 -44.97 -28.62
CA GLY A 88 -36.16 -44.19 -27.59
C GLY A 88 -36.45 -42.69 -27.65
N GLY A 89 -35.69 -41.94 -26.86
CA GLY A 89 -35.91 -40.50 -26.65
C GLY A 89 -36.79 -40.21 -25.44
N ASP A 90 -37.26 -38.97 -25.40
CA ASP A 90 -38.07 -38.38 -24.33
C ASP A 90 -39.51 -38.88 -24.37
N ALA A 91 -40.28 -38.60 -23.31
CA ALA A 91 -41.68 -38.99 -23.20
C ALA A 91 -42.60 -37.76 -23.20
N ARG A 92 -43.77 -37.89 -23.81
CA ARG A 92 -44.85 -36.91 -23.68
C ARG A 92 -45.69 -37.24 -22.46
N HIS A 93 -46.01 -36.22 -21.67
CA HIS A 93 -46.84 -36.36 -20.48
C HIS A 93 -48.19 -35.68 -20.68
N PHE A 94 -49.26 -36.40 -20.36
CA PHE A 94 -50.62 -35.89 -20.40
C PHE A 94 -51.27 -36.06 -19.03
N VAL A 95 -52.06 -35.08 -18.61
CA VAL A 95 -52.81 -35.13 -17.34
C VAL A 95 -54.31 -35.09 -17.63
N SER A 96 -55.07 -35.88 -16.87
CA SER A 96 -56.53 -35.89 -16.88
C SER A 96 -57.07 -35.82 -15.46
N ASP A 97 -57.94 -34.84 -15.23
CA ASP A 97 -58.70 -34.60 -13.99
C ASP A 97 -60.12 -35.18 -14.05
N GLY A 98 -60.37 -36.15 -14.95
CA GLY A 98 -61.68 -36.78 -15.15
C GLY A 98 -62.49 -36.24 -16.33
N ASN A 99 -62.15 -35.05 -16.86
CA ASN A 99 -62.85 -34.42 -17.99
C ASN A 99 -62.16 -34.64 -19.36
N GLY A 100 -61.46 -35.78 -19.51
CA GLY A 100 -60.69 -36.12 -20.72
C GLY A 100 -59.21 -35.74 -20.63
N TRP A 101 -58.46 -36.03 -21.69
CA TRP A 101 -57.02 -35.79 -21.76
C TRP A 101 -56.72 -34.36 -22.25
N LYS A 102 -55.97 -33.58 -21.47
CA LYS A 102 -55.58 -32.22 -21.88
C LYS A 102 -54.40 -32.28 -22.86
N ALA A 103 -54.70 -32.41 -24.16
CA ALA A 103 -53.69 -32.55 -25.21
C ALA A 103 -52.95 -31.26 -25.60
N ALA A 104 -53.52 -30.09 -25.33
CA ALA A 104 -53.00 -28.79 -25.78
C ALA A 104 -51.75 -28.31 -25.00
N GLN A 105 -51.37 -28.97 -23.91
CA GLN A 105 -50.23 -28.63 -23.07
C GLN A 105 -49.55 -29.91 -22.56
N ALA A 106 -49.10 -30.77 -23.48
CA ALA A 106 -48.37 -31.98 -23.11
C ALA A 106 -46.86 -31.66 -22.96
N PRO A 107 -46.34 -31.40 -21.74
CA PRO A 107 -44.92 -31.18 -21.56
C PRO A 107 -44.14 -32.44 -21.98
N THR A 108 -42.93 -32.21 -22.48
CA THR A 108 -42.01 -33.29 -22.81
C THR A 108 -41.12 -33.54 -21.60
N LEU A 109 -41.17 -34.75 -21.06
CA LEU A 109 -40.32 -35.21 -19.98
C LEU A 109 -39.05 -35.85 -20.54
N SER A 110 -37.90 -35.30 -20.15
CA SER A 110 -36.60 -35.84 -20.56
C SER A 110 -36.41 -37.27 -20.02
N ALA A 111 -35.87 -38.15 -20.87
CA ALA A 111 -35.52 -39.50 -20.46
C ALA A 111 -34.32 -39.55 -19.50
N LYS A 112 -33.45 -38.53 -19.53
CA LYS A 112 -32.28 -38.45 -18.67
C LYS A 112 -32.64 -37.75 -17.36
N HIS A 113 -32.39 -38.43 -16.24
CA HIS A 113 -32.59 -37.86 -14.91
C HIS A 113 -31.74 -36.59 -14.69
N SER A 114 -32.32 -35.62 -13.99
CA SER A 114 -31.67 -34.39 -13.55
C SER A 114 -31.88 -34.23 -12.05
N ALA A 115 -30.87 -33.72 -11.35
CA ALA A 115 -30.98 -33.45 -9.91
C ALA A 115 -31.76 -32.16 -9.61
N THR A 116 -31.79 -31.23 -10.56
CA THR A 116 -32.36 -29.87 -10.39
C THR A 116 -33.64 -29.66 -11.17
N ASP A 117 -33.83 -30.43 -12.24
CA ASP A 117 -34.97 -30.29 -13.14
C ASP A 117 -35.97 -31.44 -12.93
N PRO A 118 -37.17 -31.16 -12.39
CA PRO A 118 -38.19 -32.19 -12.18
C PRO A 118 -38.86 -32.65 -13.48
N GLU A 119 -38.70 -31.94 -14.61
CA GLU A 119 -39.30 -32.25 -15.92
C GLU A 119 -38.58 -33.42 -16.63
N THR A 120 -38.38 -34.50 -15.89
CA THR A 120 -37.81 -35.77 -16.36
C THR A 120 -38.73 -36.91 -15.98
N ILE A 121 -38.71 -38.02 -16.73
CA ILE A 121 -39.55 -39.19 -16.41
C ILE A 121 -39.28 -39.66 -14.97
N SER A 122 -38.00 -39.66 -14.58
CA SER A 122 -37.54 -40.00 -13.24
C SER A 122 -38.04 -39.01 -12.18
N GLY A 123 -37.89 -37.70 -12.44
CA GLY A 123 -38.33 -36.65 -11.52
C GLY A 123 -39.83 -36.67 -11.28
N PHE A 124 -40.61 -36.79 -12.36
CA PHE A 124 -42.06 -36.92 -12.31
C PHE A 124 -42.51 -38.13 -11.45
N LEU A 125 -41.97 -39.33 -11.69
CA LEU A 125 -42.33 -40.52 -10.93
C LEU A 125 -41.92 -40.43 -9.45
N LEU A 126 -40.78 -39.79 -9.16
CA LEU A 126 -40.34 -39.53 -7.79
C LEU A 126 -41.23 -38.50 -7.09
N GLN A 127 -41.70 -37.46 -7.79
CA GLN A 127 -42.64 -36.48 -7.24
C GLN A 127 -43.98 -37.14 -6.86
N LEU A 128 -44.53 -37.99 -7.73
CA LEU A 128 -45.75 -38.77 -7.43
C LEU A 128 -45.59 -39.67 -6.20
N SER A 129 -44.36 -40.12 -5.93
CA SER A 129 -44.03 -40.98 -4.78
C SER A 129 -43.55 -40.20 -3.56
N SER A 130 -43.46 -38.86 -3.64
CA SER A 130 -42.86 -37.98 -2.62
C SER A 130 -41.41 -38.33 -2.23
N LEU A 131 -40.63 -38.78 -3.21
CA LEU A 131 -39.20 -39.14 -3.08
C LEU A 131 -38.28 -38.17 -3.83
N TRP A 132 -38.84 -37.13 -4.45
CA TRP A 132 -38.06 -36.11 -5.16
C TRP A 132 -37.24 -35.26 -4.21
N GLY A 133 -35.98 -35.00 -4.56
CA GLY A 133 -35.05 -34.19 -3.79
C GLY A 133 -34.21 -34.99 -2.78
N ASN A 134 -34.57 -36.25 -2.50
CA ASN A 134 -33.81 -37.10 -1.59
C ASN A 134 -32.42 -37.41 -2.16
N LYS A 135 -31.44 -37.55 -1.26
CA LYS A 135 -30.06 -37.90 -1.61
C LYS A 135 -29.67 -39.24 -1.00
N VAL A 136 -28.95 -40.03 -1.78
CA VAL A 136 -28.43 -41.34 -1.34
C VAL A 136 -26.92 -41.35 -1.45
N ARG A 137 -26.28 -41.99 -0.46
CA ARG A 137 -24.84 -42.17 -0.43
C ARG A 137 -24.41 -43.22 -1.44
N THR A 138 -23.30 -42.96 -2.13
CA THR A 138 -22.79 -43.84 -3.20
C THR A 138 -21.53 -44.59 -2.85
N ASN A 139 -20.81 -44.15 -1.82
CA ASN A 139 -19.57 -44.79 -1.39
C ASN A 139 -19.34 -44.61 0.12
N SER A 140 -18.34 -45.32 0.64
CA SER A 140 -17.89 -45.18 2.02
C SER A 140 -17.27 -43.81 2.36
N ALA A 141 -16.84 -43.04 1.34
CA ALA A 141 -16.33 -41.68 1.50
C ALA A 141 -17.44 -40.64 1.76
N GLY A 142 -18.71 -41.02 1.68
CA GLY A 142 -19.85 -40.15 1.98
C GLY A 142 -20.36 -39.35 0.79
N ASN A 143 -19.93 -39.65 -0.45
CA ASN A 143 -20.40 -38.94 -1.64
C ASN A 143 -21.90 -39.17 -1.88
N LEU A 144 -22.63 -38.07 -2.05
CA LEU A 144 -24.08 -38.08 -2.24
C LEU A 144 -24.46 -37.86 -3.71
N ILE A 145 -25.49 -38.58 -4.17
CA ILE A 145 -26.14 -38.35 -5.46
C ILE A 145 -27.65 -38.20 -5.24
N SER A 146 -28.31 -37.37 -6.06
CA SER A 146 -29.77 -37.28 -6.08
C SER A 146 -30.39 -38.63 -6.43
N LEU A 147 -31.40 -39.05 -5.67
CA LEU A 147 -32.17 -40.25 -5.96
C LEU A 147 -32.78 -40.15 -7.36
N SER A 148 -32.64 -41.20 -8.17
CA SER A 148 -33.35 -41.35 -9.44
C SER A 148 -34.40 -42.46 -9.33
N PHE A 149 -35.48 -42.40 -10.11
CA PHE A 149 -36.47 -43.46 -10.15
C PHE A 149 -35.86 -44.81 -10.57
N ARG A 150 -34.77 -44.79 -11.36
CA ARG A 150 -34.03 -45.99 -11.75
C ARG A 150 -33.38 -46.69 -10.54
N ASP A 151 -33.00 -45.93 -9.52
CA ASP A 151 -32.45 -46.46 -8.28
C ASP A 151 -33.51 -47.17 -7.44
N VAL A 152 -34.79 -46.86 -7.66
CA VAL A 152 -35.93 -47.50 -6.99
C VAL A 152 -36.53 -48.61 -7.84
N ALA A 153 -36.48 -48.47 -9.16
CA ALA A 153 -37.14 -49.33 -10.13
C ALA A 153 -36.80 -50.81 -9.93
N HIS A 154 -35.59 -51.12 -9.47
CA HIS A 154 -35.14 -52.49 -9.25
C HIS A 154 -35.80 -53.19 -8.04
N LEU A 155 -36.38 -52.42 -7.10
CA LEU A 155 -37.19 -52.94 -5.99
C LEU A 155 -38.67 -53.08 -6.37
N VAL A 156 -39.11 -52.36 -7.41
CA VAL A 156 -40.52 -52.31 -7.86
C VAL A 156 -40.77 -53.27 -9.03
N PHE A 157 -39.82 -53.37 -9.96
CA PHE A 157 -39.86 -54.25 -11.12
C PHE A 157 -38.90 -55.43 -10.90
N VAL A 158 -39.45 -56.53 -10.41
CA VAL A 158 -38.70 -57.77 -10.17
C VAL A 158 -39.02 -58.76 -11.29
N ASP A 159 -38.00 -59.16 -12.05
CA ASP A 159 -38.14 -60.15 -13.11
C ASP A 159 -37.91 -61.59 -12.59
N GLU A 160 -38.25 -62.58 -13.42
CA GLU A 160 -38.14 -64.00 -13.05
C GLU A 160 -36.71 -64.39 -12.67
N LYS A 161 -35.71 -63.86 -13.37
CA LYS A 161 -34.30 -64.18 -13.12
C LYS A 161 -33.88 -63.74 -11.73
N ARG A 162 -34.25 -62.53 -11.32
CA ARG A 162 -33.90 -61.96 -10.01
C ARG A 162 -34.53 -62.72 -8.84
N ILE A 163 -35.69 -63.35 -9.04
CA ILE A 163 -36.37 -64.13 -7.98
C ILE A 163 -35.64 -65.46 -7.70
N ILE A 164 -35.02 -66.05 -8.72
CA ILE A 164 -34.41 -67.40 -8.64
C ILE A 164 -32.94 -67.34 -8.16
N GLU A 165 -32.32 -66.16 -8.17
CA GLU A 165 -30.93 -65.99 -7.76
C GLU A 165 -30.73 -66.15 -6.23
N ASP A 166 -29.63 -66.76 -5.79
CA ASP A 166 -29.29 -66.96 -4.37
C ASP A 166 -28.92 -65.68 -3.61
N ARG A 167 -28.79 -64.54 -4.32
CA ARG A 167 -28.40 -63.24 -3.75
C ARG A 167 -29.61 -62.44 -3.30
N SER A 168 -29.42 -61.54 -2.34
CA SER A 168 -30.51 -60.68 -1.86
C SER A 168 -31.11 -59.84 -2.99
N PRO A 169 -32.46 -59.79 -3.13
CA PRO A 169 -33.13 -59.05 -4.19
C PRO A 169 -32.94 -57.52 -4.06
N ILE A 170 -32.42 -57.04 -2.93
CA ILE A 170 -32.06 -55.64 -2.72
C ILE A 170 -30.84 -55.24 -3.56
N PHE A 171 -29.91 -56.17 -3.78
CA PHE A 171 -28.65 -55.87 -4.46
C PHE A 171 -28.67 -56.32 -5.92
N SER A 172 -28.16 -55.50 -6.84
CA SER A 172 -27.99 -55.88 -8.25
C SER A 172 -26.80 -56.83 -8.50
N GLY A 173 -25.98 -57.04 -7.46
CA GLY A 173 -24.74 -57.83 -7.48
C GLY A 173 -23.55 -57.11 -8.15
N GLN A 174 -23.65 -55.81 -8.38
CA GLN A 174 -22.49 -54.98 -8.68
C GLN A 174 -21.97 -54.37 -7.37
N ASN A 175 -20.83 -54.86 -6.87
CA ASN A 175 -20.24 -54.40 -5.60
C ASN A 175 -20.03 -52.86 -5.55
N SER A 176 -19.85 -52.21 -6.71
CA SER A 176 -19.74 -50.75 -6.78
C SER A 176 -21.04 -50.00 -6.47
N LEU A 177 -22.20 -50.64 -6.64
CA LEU A 177 -23.52 -50.06 -6.43
C LEU A 177 -24.13 -50.44 -5.08
N GLU A 178 -23.62 -51.49 -4.40
CA GLU A 178 -24.13 -51.96 -3.12
C GLU A 178 -24.29 -50.85 -2.06
N PRO A 179 -23.34 -49.92 -1.86
CA PRO A 179 -23.54 -48.83 -0.90
C PRO A 179 -24.74 -47.95 -1.25
N LYS A 180 -24.95 -47.70 -2.54
CA LYS A 180 -26.09 -46.93 -3.06
C LYS A 180 -27.40 -47.67 -2.88
N GLU A 181 -27.43 -48.95 -3.23
CA GLU A 181 -28.61 -49.82 -3.12
C GLU A 181 -29.03 -50.01 -1.65
N ALA A 182 -28.06 -50.22 -0.74
CA ALA A 182 -28.29 -50.26 0.70
C ALA A 182 -28.88 -48.94 1.22
N SER A 183 -28.34 -47.81 0.79
CA SER A 183 -28.84 -46.48 1.14
C SER A 183 -30.25 -46.22 0.63
N VAL A 184 -30.57 -46.61 -0.61
CA VAL A 184 -31.93 -46.52 -1.16
C VAL A 184 -32.88 -47.40 -0.35
N PHE A 185 -32.51 -48.65 -0.05
CA PHE A 185 -33.35 -49.53 0.74
C PHE A 185 -33.57 -49.01 2.17
N ASN A 186 -32.53 -48.44 2.79
CA ASN A 186 -32.64 -47.80 4.10
C ASN A 186 -33.60 -46.60 4.08
N LEU A 187 -33.59 -45.80 3.01
CA LEU A 187 -34.56 -44.71 2.82
C LEU A 187 -36.00 -45.25 2.79
N PHE A 188 -36.25 -46.38 2.12
CA PHE A 188 -37.60 -46.99 2.10
C PHE A 188 -38.02 -47.55 3.46
N LEU A 189 -37.08 -48.07 4.26
CA LEU A 189 -37.37 -48.60 5.59
C LEU A 189 -37.58 -47.49 6.64
N THR A 190 -36.79 -46.42 6.58
CA THR A 190 -36.73 -45.40 7.64
C THR A 190 -37.44 -44.10 7.28
N GLY A 191 -37.65 -43.83 6.00
CA GLY A 191 -38.16 -42.54 5.50
C GLY A 191 -37.15 -41.39 5.58
N VAL A 192 -35.91 -41.65 6.00
CA VAL A 192 -34.85 -40.65 6.15
C VAL A 192 -33.78 -40.88 5.09
N ASP A 193 -33.34 -39.81 4.43
CA ASP A 193 -32.31 -39.85 3.39
C ASP A 193 -30.90 -39.57 3.94
N ASP A 194 -29.88 -39.71 3.10
CA ASP A 194 -28.47 -39.54 3.51
C ASP A 194 -28.00 -38.07 3.43
N SER A 195 -28.92 -37.10 3.34
CA SER A 195 -28.57 -35.68 3.15
C SER A 195 -27.65 -35.10 4.22
N SER A 196 -27.62 -35.70 5.41
CA SER A 196 -26.79 -35.29 6.55
C SER A 196 -25.36 -35.84 6.52
N VAL A 197 -25.04 -36.74 5.58
CA VAL A 197 -23.70 -37.35 5.48
C VAL A 197 -22.70 -36.34 4.94
N ILE A 198 -21.60 -36.12 5.68
CA ILE A 198 -20.49 -35.27 5.27
C ILE A 198 -19.48 -36.11 4.48
N ALA A 199 -19.27 -35.76 3.20
CA ALA A 199 -18.28 -36.41 2.35
C ALA A 199 -16.86 -35.98 2.72
N HIS A 200 -15.92 -36.93 2.73
CA HIS A 200 -14.50 -36.65 2.88
C HIS A 200 -13.76 -36.82 1.54
N GLU A 201 -12.84 -35.91 1.23
CA GLU A 201 -12.07 -35.89 -0.01
C GLU A 201 -11.22 -37.17 -0.16
N THR A 202 -11.29 -37.81 -1.33
CA THR A 202 -10.52 -39.03 -1.58
C THR A 202 -9.06 -38.72 -1.96
N ARG A 203 -8.15 -39.66 -1.68
CA ARG A 203 -6.72 -39.53 -2.02
C ARG A 203 -6.48 -39.23 -3.50
N LYS A 204 -7.32 -39.77 -4.39
CA LYS A 204 -7.23 -39.60 -5.85
C LYS A 204 -7.60 -38.17 -6.28
N GLU A 205 -8.65 -37.59 -5.70
CA GLU A 205 -9.07 -36.21 -5.96
C GLU A 205 -8.00 -35.22 -5.50
N SER A 206 -7.44 -35.44 -4.31
CA SER A 206 -6.32 -34.63 -3.80
C SER A 206 -5.09 -34.68 -4.72
N GLN A 207 -4.74 -35.87 -5.24
CA GLN A 207 -3.62 -36.01 -6.18
C GLN A 207 -3.88 -35.32 -7.52
N GLN A 208 -5.08 -35.45 -8.09
CA GLN A 208 -5.45 -34.76 -9.33
C GLN A 208 -5.40 -33.24 -9.17
N LYS A 209 -5.87 -32.71 -8.04
CA LYS A 209 -5.81 -31.29 -7.73
C LYS A 209 -4.37 -30.78 -7.62
N LYS A 210 -3.50 -31.52 -6.92
CA LYS A 210 -2.06 -31.19 -6.84
C LYS A 210 -1.40 -31.22 -8.21
N LYS A 211 -1.72 -32.21 -9.05
CA LYS A 211 -1.21 -32.28 -10.42
C LYS A 211 -1.67 -31.07 -11.25
N ALA A 212 -2.95 -30.70 -11.18
CA ALA A 212 -3.48 -29.53 -11.87
C ALA A 212 -2.83 -28.22 -11.39
N GLN A 213 -2.51 -28.11 -10.10
CA GLN A 213 -1.77 -26.97 -9.55
C GLN A 213 -0.32 -26.91 -10.06
N LEU A 214 0.37 -28.05 -10.13
CA LEU A 214 1.71 -28.11 -10.74
C LEU A 214 1.69 -27.70 -12.21
N GLU A 215 0.75 -28.24 -13.00
CA GLU A 215 0.60 -27.88 -14.42
C GLU A 215 0.26 -26.39 -14.64
N LEU A 216 -0.41 -25.74 -13.68
CA LEU A 216 -0.64 -24.30 -13.70
C LEU A 216 0.64 -23.53 -13.39
N LEU A 217 1.39 -23.95 -12.36
CA LEU A 217 2.66 -23.34 -11.99
C LEU A 217 3.68 -23.45 -13.13
N ASP A 218 3.78 -24.61 -13.78
CA ASP A 218 4.67 -24.80 -14.95
C ASP A 218 4.31 -23.85 -16.09
N ARG A 219 3.01 -23.64 -16.36
CA ARG A 219 2.55 -22.65 -17.35
C ARG A 219 2.89 -21.21 -16.95
N MET A 220 2.78 -20.87 -15.66
CA MET A 220 3.15 -19.55 -15.16
C MET A 220 4.66 -19.31 -15.25
N ILE A 221 5.47 -20.30 -14.90
CA ILE A 221 6.92 -20.26 -15.03
C ILE A 221 7.29 -20.02 -16.50
N GLY A 222 6.79 -20.83 -17.43
CA GLY A 222 7.10 -20.68 -18.86
C GLY A 222 6.70 -19.31 -19.42
N ARG A 223 5.53 -18.78 -19.04
CA ARG A 223 5.12 -17.41 -19.43
C ARG A 223 6.07 -16.35 -18.87
N THR A 224 6.51 -16.52 -17.63
CA THR A 224 7.41 -15.57 -16.97
C THR A 224 8.80 -15.61 -17.61
N GLU A 225 9.32 -16.78 -17.94
CA GLU A 225 10.56 -16.96 -18.69
C GLU A 225 10.49 -16.33 -20.09
N GLU A 226 9.36 -16.47 -20.78
CA GLU A 226 9.14 -15.82 -22.07
C GLU A 226 9.09 -14.29 -21.94
N GLN A 227 8.47 -13.77 -20.89
CA GLN A 227 8.48 -12.33 -20.60
C GLN A 227 9.88 -11.81 -20.27
N LEU A 228 10.66 -12.56 -19.49
CA LEU A 228 12.05 -12.25 -19.17
C LEU A 228 12.92 -12.20 -20.43
N SER A 229 12.82 -13.21 -21.30
CA SER A 229 13.61 -13.24 -22.55
C SER A 229 13.23 -12.14 -23.55
N LYS A 230 11.96 -11.69 -23.57
CA LYS A 230 11.53 -10.54 -24.38
C LYS A 230 12.00 -9.20 -23.81
N ALA A 231 12.04 -9.07 -22.47
CA ALA A 231 12.44 -7.85 -21.80
C ALA A 231 13.95 -7.58 -21.93
N ASP A 232 14.78 -8.62 -21.88
CA ASP A 232 16.23 -8.49 -22.08
C ASP A 232 16.78 -9.69 -22.86
N LYS A 233 17.19 -9.46 -24.11
CA LYS A 233 17.71 -10.53 -25.00
C LYS A 233 19.05 -11.11 -24.52
N GLU A 234 19.72 -10.43 -23.58
CA GLU A 234 21.04 -10.76 -23.07
C GLU A 234 21.04 -10.82 -21.53
N LEU A 235 20.13 -11.58 -20.93
CA LEU A 235 20.04 -11.76 -19.46
C LEU A 235 21.39 -12.15 -18.81
N SER A 236 22.25 -12.88 -19.54
CA SER A 236 23.60 -13.26 -19.11
C SER A 236 24.56 -12.09 -18.93
N THR A 237 24.28 -10.93 -19.54
CA THR A 237 25.11 -9.71 -19.45
C THR A 237 24.66 -8.78 -18.33
N VAL A 238 23.50 -9.01 -17.71
CA VAL A 238 23.00 -8.19 -16.59
C VAL A 238 24.00 -8.16 -15.42
N PRO A 239 24.62 -9.29 -14.99
CA PRO A 239 25.66 -9.26 -13.96
C PRO A 239 26.87 -8.41 -14.36
N GLU A 240 27.30 -8.46 -15.63
CA GLU A 240 28.42 -7.67 -16.14
C GLU A 240 28.08 -6.18 -16.22
N ARG A 241 26.88 -5.84 -16.71
CA ARG A 241 26.37 -4.46 -16.74
C ARG A 241 26.24 -3.90 -15.32
N LYS A 242 25.73 -4.70 -14.38
CA LYS A 242 25.68 -4.35 -12.95
C LYS A 242 27.07 -4.06 -12.41
N LYS A 243 28.04 -4.95 -12.66
CA LYS A 243 29.43 -4.77 -12.25
C LYS A 243 30.04 -3.48 -12.81
N ARG A 244 29.84 -3.20 -14.11
CA ARG A 244 30.31 -1.96 -14.75
C ARG A 244 29.69 -0.70 -14.14
N VAL A 245 28.40 -0.75 -13.78
CA VAL A 245 27.72 0.36 -13.11
C VAL A 245 28.24 0.53 -11.68
N GLU A 246 28.45 -0.56 -10.94
CA GLU A 246 29.03 -0.52 -9.59
C GLU A 246 30.45 0.05 -9.59
N GLU A 247 31.29 -0.36 -10.55
CA GLU A 247 32.63 0.22 -10.76
C GLU A 247 32.56 1.71 -11.08
N ALA A 248 31.67 2.12 -11.99
CA ALA A 248 31.48 3.53 -12.33
C ALA A 248 30.97 4.37 -11.14
N ILE A 249 30.10 3.81 -10.30
CA ILE A 249 29.64 4.45 -9.06
C ILE A 249 30.80 4.58 -8.07
N ALA A 250 31.61 3.53 -7.89
CA ALA A 250 32.76 3.56 -6.98
C ALA A 250 33.75 4.66 -7.38
N THR A 251 34.17 4.71 -8.64
CA THR A 251 35.10 5.74 -9.13
C THR A 251 34.53 7.15 -8.98
N ARG A 252 33.24 7.36 -9.27
CA ARG A 252 32.61 8.68 -9.07
C ARG A 252 32.50 9.07 -7.60
N THR A 253 32.26 8.09 -6.72
CA THR A 253 32.18 8.33 -5.28
C THR A 253 33.53 8.77 -4.73
N GLU A 254 34.63 8.13 -5.16
CA GLU A 254 35.99 8.54 -4.80
C GLU A 254 36.27 10.01 -5.17
N VAL A 255 35.95 10.41 -6.41
CA VAL A 255 36.10 11.81 -6.86
C VAL A 255 35.28 12.78 -6.02
N ILE A 256 34.02 12.44 -5.71
CA ILE A 256 33.16 13.28 -4.86
C ILE A 256 33.75 13.40 -3.45
N THR A 257 34.19 12.31 -2.85
CA THR A 257 34.79 12.33 -1.50
C THR A 257 36.08 13.15 -1.45
N PHE A 258 36.92 13.05 -2.48
CA PHE A 258 38.12 13.86 -2.59
C PHE A 258 37.78 15.35 -2.66
N ASN A 259 36.87 15.75 -3.55
CA ASN A 259 36.45 17.14 -3.70
C ASN A 259 35.78 17.68 -2.42
N GLN A 260 35.00 16.87 -1.72
CA GLN A 260 34.38 17.25 -0.44
C GLN A 260 35.43 17.54 0.64
N ASN A 261 36.48 16.72 0.72
CA ASN A 261 37.56 16.92 1.68
C ASN A 261 38.37 18.20 1.36
N GLU A 262 38.65 18.46 0.09
CA GLU A 262 39.29 19.71 -0.35
C GLU A 262 38.42 20.94 -0.04
N ILE A 263 37.12 20.89 -0.33
CA ILE A 263 36.21 21.99 0.01
C ILE A 263 36.16 22.21 1.54
N ALA A 264 36.12 21.13 2.32
CA ALA A 264 36.11 21.23 3.78
C ALA A 264 37.39 21.86 4.33
N SER A 265 38.56 21.49 3.79
CA SER A 265 39.85 22.08 4.20
C SER A 265 39.91 23.58 3.87
N GLN A 266 39.45 23.97 2.67
CA GLN A 266 39.39 25.37 2.26
C GLN A 266 38.36 26.17 3.08
N GLN A 267 37.22 25.57 3.45
CA GLN A 267 36.24 26.21 4.32
C GLN A 267 36.82 26.48 5.72
N GLN A 268 37.57 25.54 6.27
CA GLN A 268 38.25 25.71 7.55
C GLN A 268 39.29 26.85 7.46
N LEU A 269 40.11 26.86 6.40
CA LEU A 269 41.08 27.94 6.16
C LEU A 269 40.38 29.30 6.05
N ARG A 270 39.32 29.40 5.23
CA ARG A 270 38.51 30.61 5.06
C ARG A 270 37.95 31.11 6.39
N GLN A 271 37.40 30.20 7.20
CA GLN A 271 36.84 30.57 8.50
C GLN A 271 37.92 31.07 9.47
N SER A 272 39.08 30.40 9.52
CA SER A 272 40.20 30.85 10.35
C SER A 272 40.71 32.23 9.93
N ALA A 273 40.94 32.44 8.63
CA ALA A 273 41.38 33.71 8.09
C ALA A 273 40.38 34.83 8.40
N TRP A 274 39.07 34.58 8.22
CA TRP A 274 38.03 35.54 8.55
C TRP A 274 38.01 35.91 10.03
N ASN A 275 38.11 34.92 10.93
CA ASN A 275 38.15 35.16 12.36
C ASN A 275 39.36 36.03 12.74
N THR A 276 40.52 35.77 12.15
CA THR A 276 41.73 36.58 12.36
C THR A 276 41.56 37.99 11.80
N VAL A 277 40.97 38.17 10.61
CA VAL A 277 40.64 39.48 10.05
C VAL A 277 39.78 40.29 11.03
N GLN A 278 38.74 39.67 11.60
CA GLN A 278 37.87 40.34 12.57
C GLN A 278 38.63 40.75 13.85
N GLN A 279 39.48 39.87 14.37
CA GLN A 279 40.30 40.16 15.55
C GLN A 279 41.31 41.29 15.31
N VAL A 280 42.03 41.24 14.19
CA VAL A 280 43.02 42.25 13.80
C VAL A 280 42.32 43.59 13.54
N SER A 281 41.17 43.59 12.87
CA SER A 281 40.36 44.80 12.65
C SER A 281 39.89 45.42 13.97
N ALA A 282 39.38 44.60 14.90
CA ALA A 282 38.97 45.07 16.22
C ALA A 282 40.15 45.70 16.99
N ARG A 283 41.32 45.04 16.98
CA ARG A 283 42.54 45.56 17.62
C ARG A 283 42.99 46.87 16.97
N ARG A 284 43.05 46.92 15.64
CA ARG A 284 43.41 48.13 14.88
C ARG A 284 42.50 49.31 15.24
N ASN A 285 41.19 49.09 15.28
CA ASN A 285 40.23 50.13 15.66
C ASN A 285 40.45 50.63 17.10
N ALA A 286 40.70 49.72 18.04
CA ALA A 286 41.00 50.08 19.42
C ALA A 286 42.31 50.89 19.53
N THR A 287 43.38 50.45 18.85
CA THR A 287 44.68 51.14 18.80
C THR A 287 44.55 52.52 18.14
N GLN A 288 43.77 52.65 17.06
CA GLN A 288 43.49 53.92 16.39
C GLN A 288 42.72 54.88 17.30
N GLN A 289 41.74 54.38 18.04
CA GLN A 289 40.99 55.19 19.00
C GLN A 289 41.89 55.66 20.15
N LEU A 290 42.78 54.79 20.66
CA LEU A 290 43.75 55.15 21.69
C LEU A 290 44.72 56.23 21.18
N LYS A 291 45.25 56.08 19.96
CA LYS A 291 46.08 57.11 19.31
C LYS A 291 45.36 58.45 19.22
N THR A 292 44.10 58.44 18.79
CA THR A 292 43.29 59.66 18.68
C THR A 292 43.15 60.37 20.03
N ARG A 293 42.97 59.61 21.12
CA ARG A 293 42.92 60.16 22.49
C ARG A 293 44.28 60.74 22.92
N PHE A 294 45.38 60.09 22.57
CA PHE A 294 46.73 60.60 22.86
C PHE A 294 47.05 61.87 22.07
N ASN A 295 46.62 61.99 20.82
CA ASN A 295 46.77 63.24 20.06
C ASN A 295 46.01 64.42 20.72
N VAL A 296 44.82 64.16 21.28
CA VAL A 296 44.07 65.18 22.04
C VAL A 296 44.81 65.55 23.33
N LEU A 297 45.36 64.55 24.05
CA LEU A 297 46.18 64.80 25.23
C LEU A 297 47.44 65.62 24.91
N GLU A 298 48.07 65.36 23.76
CA GLU A 298 49.21 66.12 23.26
C GLU A 298 48.85 67.59 23.03
N GLN A 299 47.69 67.85 22.42
CA GLN A 299 47.16 69.21 22.22
C GLN A 299 46.93 69.91 23.57
N HIS A 300 46.38 69.21 24.56
CA HIS A 300 46.20 69.75 25.92
C HIS A 300 47.55 70.11 26.56
N TYR A 301 48.54 69.23 26.52
CA TYR A 301 49.88 69.53 27.04
C TYR A 301 50.52 70.72 26.34
N ASN A 302 50.40 70.82 25.01
CA ASN A 302 50.93 71.96 24.27
C ASN A 302 50.23 73.27 24.64
N ASN A 303 48.90 73.24 24.86
CA ASN A 303 48.15 74.40 25.33
C ASN A 303 48.55 74.80 26.76
N ASP A 304 48.70 73.83 27.66
CA ASP A 304 49.15 74.07 29.03
C ASP A 304 50.57 74.64 29.08
N LEU A 305 51.49 74.13 28.24
CA LEU A 305 52.83 74.69 28.09
C LEU A 305 52.78 76.13 27.58
N ALA A 306 51.94 76.44 26.59
CA ALA A 306 51.78 77.81 26.08
C ALA A 306 51.25 78.75 27.18
N ARG A 307 50.24 78.30 27.95
CA ARG A 307 49.68 79.05 29.07
C ARG A 307 50.71 79.31 30.17
N LEU A 308 51.47 78.29 30.59
CA LEU A 308 52.51 78.43 31.61
C LEU A 308 53.65 79.34 31.15
N LYS A 309 54.07 79.25 29.87
CA LYS A 309 55.04 80.17 29.28
C LYS A 309 54.53 81.60 29.27
N ALA A 310 53.28 81.82 28.87
CA ALA A 310 52.66 83.15 28.90
C ALA A 310 52.65 83.74 30.31
N ILE A 311 52.37 82.94 31.35
CA ILE A 311 52.46 83.39 32.76
C ILE A 311 53.89 83.78 33.13
N ILE A 312 54.89 82.95 32.77
CA ILE A 312 56.30 83.23 33.04
C ILE A 312 56.79 84.48 32.30
N GLU A 313 56.38 84.67 31.04
CA GLU A 313 56.70 85.86 30.23
C GLU A 313 56.03 87.11 30.79
N THR A 314 54.76 87.00 31.16
CA THR A 314 53.99 88.09 31.78
C THR A 314 54.69 88.55 33.06
N ASP A 315 54.99 87.63 33.98
CA ASP A 315 55.74 87.93 35.19
C ASP A 315 57.15 88.51 34.92
N HIS A 316 57.85 88.06 33.86
CA HIS A 316 59.11 88.67 33.44
C HIS A 316 58.94 90.14 33.06
N TYR A 317 57.98 90.49 32.20
CA TYR A 317 57.73 91.86 31.78
C TYR A 317 57.18 92.72 32.93
N PHE A 318 56.28 92.19 33.75
CA PHE A 318 55.78 92.89 34.94
C PHE A 318 56.91 93.19 35.93
N SER A 319 57.85 92.26 36.14
CA SER A 319 59.00 92.49 37.03
C SER A 319 60.00 93.54 36.51
N GLN A 320 59.92 93.92 35.22
CA GLN A 320 60.73 94.99 34.63
C GLN A 320 60.03 96.36 34.65
N LEU A 321 58.71 96.38 34.82
CA LEU A 321 57.96 97.62 35.00
C LEU A 321 58.34 98.20 36.37
N ARG A 322 59.01 99.35 36.36
CA ARG A 322 59.15 100.16 37.57
C ARG A 322 57.85 100.95 37.74
N GLU A 323 57.09 100.65 38.79
CA GLU A 323 56.01 101.55 39.21
C GLU A 323 56.63 102.82 39.79
N VAL A 324 56.67 103.88 38.98
CA VAL A 324 57.22 105.17 39.43
C VAL A 324 56.13 106.05 40.05
N ARG A 325 54.87 105.94 39.60
CA ARG A 325 53.74 106.72 40.11
C ARG A 325 52.43 105.95 40.01
N CYS A 326 51.55 106.12 40.99
CA CYS A 326 50.25 105.46 41.03
C CYS A 326 49.34 105.94 39.88
N PRO A 327 48.74 105.04 39.08
CA PRO A 327 47.88 105.42 37.95
C PRO A 327 46.49 105.95 38.38
N LEU A 328 46.07 105.76 39.64
CA LEU A 328 44.82 106.29 40.17
C LEU A 328 44.96 107.72 40.74
N CYS A 329 46.07 108.02 41.43
CA CYS A 329 46.22 109.29 42.15
C CYS A 329 47.47 110.11 41.76
N GLY A 330 48.43 109.54 41.04
CA GLY A 330 49.62 110.23 40.52
C GLY A 330 50.78 110.45 41.51
N ALA A 331 50.63 110.03 42.78
CA ALA A 331 51.67 110.11 43.80
C ALA A 331 52.77 109.05 43.61
N ALA A 332 53.96 109.29 44.17
CA ALA A 332 55.03 108.30 44.15
C ALA A 332 54.68 107.14 45.10
N VAL A 333 55.11 105.92 44.78
CA VAL A 333 54.78 104.71 45.56
C VAL A 333 55.27 104.81 47.01
N GLU A 334 56.33 105.57 47.24
CA GLU A 334 56.92 105.85 48.55
C GLU A 334 56.03 106.71 49.46
N ASP A 335 55.12 107.50 48.87
CA ASP A 335 54.20 108.39 49.60
C ASP A 335 52.90 107.66 50.03
N HIS A 336 52.75 106.39 49.69
CA HIS A 336 51.59 105.59 50.06
C HIS A 336 51.82 104.84 51.40
N ASP A 337 50.74 104.61 52.15
CA ASP A 337 50.79 103.88 53.40
C ASP A 337 51.23 102.42 53.18
N SER A 338 52.36 102.04 53.77
CA SER A 338 52.98 100.72 53.65
C SER A 338 52.13 99.59 54.26
N SER A 339 51.11 99.91 55.05
CA SER A 339 50.13 98.94 55.55
C SER A 339 49.15 98.45 54.47
N PHE A 340 48.93 99.25 53.43
CA PHE A 340 48.08 98.91 52.27
C PHE A 340 48.88 98.47 51.05
N HIS A 341 50.19 98.70 51.06
CA HIS A 341 51.14 98.21 50.06
C HIS A 341 52.23 97.39 50.76
N PRO A 342 51.96 96.12 51.11
CA PRO A 342 53.00 95.23 51.64
C PRO A 342 54.10 95.12 50.60
N SER A 343 55.25 95.73 50.88
CA SER A 343 56.42 95.84 49.99
C SER A 343 57.11 94.49 49.69
N ASP A 344 56.50 93.37 50.06
CA ASP A 344 57.06 92.03 50.03
C ASP A 344 56.30 91.04 49.12
N GLU A 345 55.38 91.51 48.26
CA GLU A 345 54.73 90.67 47.22
C GLU A 345 55.73 90.15 46.14
N SER A 346 56.95 90.69 46.10
CA SER A 346 57.99 90.24 45.20
C SER A 346 58.49 88.80 45.48
N GLY A 347 58.22 88.26 46.67
CA GLY A 347 58.51 86.87 47.04
C GLY A 347 57.53 85.85 46.43
N ASP A 348 56.24 86.18 46.39
CA ASP A 348 55.18 85.29 45.90
C ASP A 348 55.18 85.15 44.38
N LEU A 349 55.53 86.20 43.64
CA LEU A 349 55.71 86.11 42.19
C LEU A 349 56.94 85.26 41.81
N LYS A 350 58.02 85.34 42.61
CA LYS A 350 59.21 84.49 42.43
C LYS A 350 58.90 83.02 42.70
N SER A 351 58.13 82.71 43.74
CA SER A 351 57.72 81.34 44.06
C SER A 351 56.81 80.76 42.98
N LEU A 352 55.86 81.55 42.47
CA LEU A 352 55.01 81.21 41.33
C LEU A 352 55.83 80.93 40.06
N ARG A 353 56.81 81.79 39.74
CA ARG A 353 57.73 81.60 38.61
C ARG A 353 58.49 80.27 38.70
N VAL A 354 59.00 79.93 39.88
CA VAL A 354 59.72 78.67 40.10
C VAL A 354 58.78 77.48 39.95
N ALA A 355 57.58 77.54 40.53
CA ALA A 355 56.57 76.50 40.39
C ALA A 355 56.14 76.29 38.92
N CYS A 356 55.89 77.37 38.17
CA CYS A 356 55.57 77.29 36.74
C CYS A 356 56.72 76.68 35.93
N LYS A 357 57.98 77.01 36.23
CA LYS A 357 59.15 76.41 35.56
C LYS A 357 59.26 74.90 35.82
N GLU A 358 59.01 74.46 37.05
CA GLU A 358 59.02 73.03 37.37
C GLU A 358 57.84 72.29 36.72
N GLU A 359 56.64 72.87 36.69
CA GLU A 359 55.50 72.25 36.01
C GLU A 359 55.74 72.20 34.48
N VAL A 360 56.38 73.21 33.88
CA VAL A 360 56.82 73.17 32.48
C VAL A 360 57.78 72.00 32.23
N ARG A 361 58.79 71.80 33.10
CA ARG A 361 59.73 70.67 32.98
C ARG A 361 59.01 69.32 33.07
N LYS A 362 58.06 69.20 34.00
CA LYS A 362 57.24 68.00 34.19
C LYS A 362 56.35 67.71 32.98
N ILE A 363 55.61 68.70 32.46
CA ILE A 363 54.78 68.53 31.27
C ILE A 363 55.64 68.20 30.04
N GLN A 364 56.83 68.80 29.90
CA GLN A 364 57.77 68.44 28.83
C GLN A 364 58.28 66.99 28.93
N ALA A 365 58.48 66.46 30.14
CA ALA A 365 58.80 65.04 30.32
C ALA A 365 57.62 64.14 29.91
N LEU A 366 56.41 64.45 30.39
CA LEU A 366 55.19 63.72 30.02
C LEU A 366 54.92 63.76 28.52
N LEU A 367 55.17 64.90 27.85
CA LEU A 367 55.02 65.06 26.41
C LEU A 367 56.01 64.17 25.64
N ARG A 368 57.26 64.05 26.10
CA ARG A 368 58.25 63.15 25.48
C ARG A 368 57.81 61.69 25.60
N ASP A 369 57.31 61.27 26.75
CA ASP A 369 56.80 59.92 26.97
C ASP A 369 55.56 59.66 26.09
N LEU A 370 54.65 60.63 25.98
CA LEU A 370 53.47 60.57 25.12
C LEU A 370 53.84 60.42 23.64
N LEU A 371 54.82 61.17 23.15
CA LEU A 371 55.31 61.06 21.78
C LEU A 371 55.96 59.68 21.53
N GLY A 372 56.71 59.16 22.51
CA GLY A 372 57.27 57.82 22.48
C GLY A 372 56.20 56.73 22.35
N THR A 373 55.17 56.79 23.19
CA THR A 373 54.04 55.84 23.14
C THR A 373 53.23 55.97 21.84
N THR A 374 53.02 57.19 21.34
CA THR A 374 52.33 57.42 20.05
C THR A 374 53.10 56.82 18.87
N SER A 375 54.43 56.93 18.86
CA SER A 375 55.29 56.28 17.87
C SER A 375 55.21 54.75 17.93
N GLN A 376 55.15 54.17 19.13
CA GLN A 376 54.93 52.73 19.30
C GLN A 376 53.56 52.28 18.76
N LEU A 377 52.50 53.05 19.01
CA LEU A 377 51.17 52.79 18.46
C LEU A 377 51.16 52.86 16.93
N ASP A 378 51.94 53.76 16.33
CA ASP A 378 52.10 53.82 14.87
C ASP A 378 52.81 52.59 14.30
N GLY A 379 53.84 52.11 14.99
CA GLY A 379 54.47 50.83 14.68
C GLY A 379 53.46 49.67 14.74
N GLU A 380 52.65 49.60 15.81
CA GLU A 380 51.61 48.57 15.98
C GLU A 380 50.52 48.67 14.90
N LEU A 381 50.05 49.87 14.57
CA LEU A 381 49.05 50.05 13.50
C LEU A 381 49.58 49.56 12.15
N SER A 382 50.84 49.86 11.83
CA SER A 382 51.46 49.41 10.57
C SER A 382 51.61 47.89 10.49
N SER A 383 51.89 47.22 11.61
CA SER A 383 52.01 45.76 11.64
C SER A 383 50.64 45.09 11.57
N LEU A 384 49.63 45.62 12.28
CA LEU A 384 48.24 45.17 12.20
C LEU A 384 47.67 45.35 10.79
N GLU A 385 48.00 46.43 10.09
CA GLU A 385 47.57 46.65 8.71
C GLU A 385 48.13 45.60 7.74
N LYS A 386 49.42 45.24 7.87
CA LYS A 386 50.03 44.17 7.09
C LYS A 386 49.38 42.82 7.37
N GLN A 387 49.20 42.48 8.65
CA GLN A 387 48.52 41.24 9.06
C GLN A 387 47.08 41.19 8.54
N HIS A 388 46.36 42.32 8.58
CA HIS A 388 45.00 42.39 8.04
C HIS A 388 44.99 42.12 6.53
N GLN A 389 45.92 42.70 5.76
CA GLN A 389 46.01 42.49 4.31
C GLN A 389 46.34 41.02 3.97
N GLU A 390 47.31 40.42 4.68
CA GLU A 390 47.69 39.02 4.48
C GLU A 390 46.53 38.06 4.79
N GLN A 391 45.80 38.28 5.87
CA GLN A 391 44.66 37.43 6.23
C GLN A 391 43.46 37.65 5.30
N LEU A 392 43.27 38.88 4.82
CA LEU A 392 42.24 39.18 3.83
C LEU A 392 42.53 38.50 2.48
N SER A 393 43.79 38.48 2.04
CA SER A 393 44.16 37.75 0.81
C SER A 393 43.94 36.25 0.97
N LEU A 394 44.35 35.66 2.11
CA LEU A 394 44.09 34.24 2.39
C LEU A 394 42.59 33.90 2.38
N PHE A 395 41.76 34.79 2.95
CA PHE A 395 40.31 34.63 2.91
C PHE A 395 39.75 34.66 1.48
N GLN A 396 40.23 35.60 0.66
CA GLN A 396 39.81 35.76 -0.74
C GLN A 396 40.24 34.55 -1.59
N ASP A 397 41.48 34.09 -1.43
CA ASP A 397 42.02 32.93 -2.15
C ASP A 397 41.23 31.66 -1.81
N ALA A 398 41.02 31.39 -0.52
CA ALA A 398 40.23 30.23 -0.08
C ALA A 398 38.78 30.31 -0.59
N SER A 399 38.19 31.51 -0.63
CA SER A 399 36.83 31.72 -1.17
C SER A 399 36.78 31.45 -2.67
N ALA A 400 37.77 31.92 -3.43
CA ALA A 400 37.86 31.71 -4.88
C ALA A 400 38.04 30.23 -5.24
N VAL A 401 38.82 29.48 -4.46
CA VAL A 401 38.97 28.03 -4.64
C VAL A 401 37.64 27.32 -4.41
N ILE A 402 36.93 27.62 -3.31
CA ILE A 402 35.62 27.03 -3.01
C ILE A 402 34.61 27.33 -4.14
N GLU A 403 34.55 28.57 -4.62
CA GLU A 403 33.64 28.95 -5.71
C GLU A 403 33.96 28.22 -7.00
N ARG A 404 35.24 28.05 -7.35
CA ARG A 404 35.68 27.32 -8.53
C ARG A 404 35.28 25.84 -8.48
N GLU A 405 35.54 25.18 -7.35
CA GLU A 405 35.19 23.76 -7.15
C GLU A 405 33.65 23.55 -7.18
N LEU A 406 32.89 24.47 -6.58
CA LEU A 406 31.42 24.42 -6.61
C LEU A 406 30.86 24.73 -8.01
N ALA A 407 31.49 25.61 -8.78
CA ALA A 407 31.09 25.90 -10.16
C ALA A 407 31.34 24.68 -11.07
N ALA A 408 32.52 24.06 -10.97
CA ALA A 408 32.83 22.82 -11.69
C ALA A 408 31.86 21.69 -11.35
N ALA A 409 31.45 21.57 -10.08
CA ALA A 409 30.44 20.60 -9.66
C ALA A 409 29.04 20.89 -10.22
N ARG A 410 28.67 22.17 -10.43
CA ARG A 410 27.39 22.55 -11.04
C ARG A 410 27.35 22.29 -12.54
N GLU A 411 28.44 22.53 -13.25
CA GLU A 411 28.51 22.28 -14.71
C GLU A 411 28.55 20.78 -15.05
N THR A 412 29.11 19.96 -14.15
CA THR A 412 29.14 18.50 -14.30
C THR A 412 27.87 17.80 -13.80
N ALA A 413 26.98 18.51 -13.10
CA ALA A 413 25.68 18.00 -12.70
C ALA A 413 24.77 17.91 -13.95
N PRO A 414 24.36 16.71 -14.39
CA PRO A 414 23.49 16.60 -15.56
C PRO A 414 22.15 17.26 -15.26
N GLU A 415 21.73 18.17 -16.13
CA GLU A 415 20.46 18.92 -16.14
C GLU A 415 19.22 18.02 -16.39
N ARG A 416 19.26 16.74 -15.97
CA ARG A 416 18.23 15.74 -16.28
C ARG A 416 17.82 14.95 -15.04
N ALA A 417 17.11 15.61 -14.14
CA ALA A 417 16.22 14.97 -13.15
C ALA A 417 14.73 15.25 -13.44
N HIS A 418 14.38 15.64 -14.66
CA HIS A 418 13.01 15.66 -15.16
C HIS A 418 12.89 14.71 -16.35
N GLY A 419 12.58 13.45 -16.07
CA GLY A 419 12.40 12.41 -17.08
C GLY A 419 11.95 11.10 -16.48
N THR A 420 10.62 10.90 -16.47
CA THR A 420 9.95 9.59 -16.48
C THR A 420 10.20 8.63 -15.31
N TYR A 421 9.68 8.94 -14.13
CA TYR A 421 9.12 7.91 -13.24
C TYR A 421 7.73 8.32 -12.74
N GLY A 422 6.72 7.73 -13.38
CA GLY A 422 5.35 7.51 -12.92
C GLY A 422 4.73 8.49 -11.92
N THR A 423 4.23 9.63 -12.41
CA THR A 423 3.13 10.34 -11.74
C THR A 423 1.82 9.58 -11.97
N SER A 424 1.55 8.59 -11.13
CA SER A 424 0.19 8.09 -10.87
C SER A 424 0.04 7.87 -9.37
N ARG A 425 -1.03 8.44 -8.81
CA ARG A 425 -1.38 8.50 -7.37
C ARG A 425 -0.75 9.64 -6.55
N ARG A 426 -1.18 10.87 -6.82
CA ARG A 426 -1.30 11.91 -5.77
C ARG A 426 -2.40 12.93 -6.10
N ALA A 427 -3.56 12.44 -6.55
CA ALA A 427 -4.80 13.20 -6.62
C ALA A 427 -5.81 12.53 -5.67
N GLY A 428 -5.99 13.11 -4.49
CA GLY A 428 -6.88 12.61 -3.44
C GLY A 428 -6.28 12.89 -2.07
N LEU A 429 -6.99 13.67 -1.25
CA LEU A 429 -6.63 14.19 0.07
C LEU A 429 -5.87 15.53 0.13
N ARG A 430 -6.57 16.60 -0.24
CA ARG A 430 -6.58 17.85 0.54
C ARG A 430 -7.93 18.54 0.36
N ARG A 431 -8.82 18.37 1.34
CA ARG A 431 -9.85 19.34 1.74
C ARG A 431 -10.27 19.00 3.18
N ASP A 432 -10.60 20.05 3.93
CA ASP A 432 -11.14 20.09 5.29
C ASP A 432 -10.14 20.15 6.45
N VAL A 433 -9.50 21.32 6.61
CA VAL A 433 -9.29 21.91 7.95
C VAL A 433 -9.41 23.43 7.83
N THR A 434 -10.62 23.96 8.01
CA THR A 434 -10.82 25.37 8.40
C THR A 434 -12.04 25.47 9.32
N GLY A 435 -11.81 25.95 10.55
CA GLY A 435 -12.77 26.76 11.29
C GLY A 435 -13.67 26.04 12.29
N LYS A 436 -13.27 26.06 13.57
CA LYS A 436 -14.16 26.32 14.72
C LYS A 436 -13.34 26.53 15.99
N THR A 437 -12.99 27.78 16.25
CA THR A 437 -12.70 28.29 17.60
C THR A 437 -13.97 29.00 18.05
N SER A 438 -14.63 28.48 19.09
CA SER A 438 -15.71 29.18 19.78
C SER A 438 -15.47 29.10 21.28
N ASP A 439 -15.45 30.29 21.87
CA ASP A 439 -15.25 30.60 23.28
C ASP A 439 -16.20 29.84 24.21
N ALA A 440 -15.67 29.43 25.38
CA ALA A 440 -16.46 29.03 26.53
C ALA A 440 -15.99 29.86 27.73
N THR A 441 -16.68 30.97 27.95
CA THR A 441 -16.54 31.84 29.12
C THR A 441 -17.36 31.26 30.26
N THR A 442 -16.69 31.12 31.40
CA THR A 442 -17.20 30.82 32.73
C THR A 442 -18.21 31.88 33.20
N GLY A 443 -19.34 31.47 33.75
CA GLY A 443 -20.33 32.34 34.38
C GLY A 443 -21.17 31.57 35.39
N ALA A 444 -21.08 31.99 36.65
CA ALA A 444 -21.72 31.40 37.81
C ALA A 444 -23.26 31.49 37.79
N GLY A 445 -23.90 30.51 38.42
CA GLY A 445 -25.33 30.40 38.70
C GLY A 445 -25.60 29.07 39.37
#